data_AF-A0A4W3IVG7-F1
#
_entry.id   AF-A0A4W3IVG7-F1
#
_cell.length_a   1.000
_cell.length_b   1.000
_cell.length_c   1.000
_cell.angle_alpha   90.00
_cell.angle_beta   90.00
_cell.angle_gamma   90.00
#
_symmetry.space_group_name_H-M   'P 1'
#
loop_
_entity.id
_entity.type
_entity.pdbx_description
1 polymer ?
#
loop_
_entity_poly.entity_id
_entity_poly.type
_entity_poly.pdbx_seq_one_letter_code
_entity_poly.pdbx_strand_id
1 'polypeptide(L)'
;MTCEELKAFEILVSDFNKYWIPCVWFTNLASQARSEGRIHDDVALRLLMDELNGYRAKCSLLFHYDWISIPLVYTQVRTASVK
;
A
#
# COMPACT_ATOMS: atom_id res chain seq x y z
N MET A 1 5.91 2.35 -13.52
CA MET A 1 5.86 3.78 -13.21
C MET A 1 6.37 4.52 -14.43
N THR A 2 5.54 5.35 -15.05
CA THR A 2 5.96 6.19 -16.18
C THR A 2 6.89 7.30 -15.70
N CYS A 3 7.55 8.00 -16.63
CA CYS A 3 8.41 9.14 -16.30
C CYS A 3 7.61 10.27 -15.61
N GLU A 4 6.35 10.46 -15.99
CA GLU A 4 5.44 11.44 -15.42
C GLU A 4 5.03 11.06 -14.00
N GLU A 5 4.67 9.78 -13.79
CA GLU A 5 4.33 9.24 -12.48
C GLU A 5 5.54 9.35 -11.52
N LEU A 6 6.75 9.07 -12.00
CA LEU A 6 7.96 9.18 -11.18
C LEU A 6 8.20 10.62 -10.73
N LYS A 7 8.06 11.60 -11.63
CA LYS A 7 8.16 13.02 -11.26
C LYS A 7 7.11 13.41 -10.23
N ALA A 8 5.86 12.99 -10.41
CA ALA A 8 4.79 13.24 -9.45
C ALA A 8 5.08 12.60 -8.08
N PHE A 9 5.64 11.39 -8.07
CA PHE A 9 6.04 10.67 -6.86
C PHE A 9 7.18 11.37 -6.09
N GLU A 10 8.15 11.93 -6.81
CA GLU A 10 9.31 12.63 -6.24
C GLU A 10 8.93 13.99 -5.66
N ILE A 11 8.02 14.73 -6.30
CA ILE A 11 7.52 16.03 -5.83
C ILE A 11 6.79 15.91 -4.47
N LEU A 12 6.16 14.77 -4.19
CA LEU A 12 5.50 14.51 -2.92
C LEU A 12 6.53 14.32 -1.80
N VAL A 13 6.68 15.34 -0.96
CA VAL A 13 7.55 15.31 0.23
C VAL A 13 6.89 14.49 1.34
N SER A 14 7.55 13.42 1.76
CA SER A 14 7.15 12.56 2.87
C SER A 14 8.40 11.92 3.46
N ASP A 15 8.56 12.00 4.78
CA ASP A 15 9.66 11.34 5.51
C ASP A 15 9.44 9.82 5.66
N PHE A 16 8.25 9.34 5.31
CA PHE A 16 7.86 7.94 5.39
C PHE A 16 7.87 7.24 4.02
N ASN A 17 7.93 5.91 4.04
CA ASN A 17 7.79 5.09 2.84
C ASN A 17 6.48 5.42 2.10
N LYS A 18 6.63 5.75 0.80
CA LYS A 18 5.55 6.24 -0.07
C LYS A 18 4.80 5.14 -0.83
N TYR A 19 4.86 3.88 -0.40
CA TYR A 19 4.18 2.74 -1.06
C TYR A 19 2.66 2.93 -1.21
N TRP A 20 2.04 3.78 -0.39
CA TRP A 20 0.61 4.09 -0.42
C TRP A 20 0.21 5.05 -1.55
N ILE A 21 1.15 5.79 -2.15
CA ILE A 21 0.87 6.82 -3.17
C ILE A 21 0.13 6.24 -4.39
N PRO A 22 0.57 5.12 -5.00
CA PRO A 22 -0.16 4.51 -6.11
C PRO A 22 -1.58 4.07 -5.75
N CYS A 23 -1.84 3.68 -4.49
CA CYS A 23 -3.20 3.35 -4.04
C CYS A 23 -4.10 4.59 -4.09
N VAL A 24 -3.60 5.76 -3.71
CA VAL A 24 -4.35 7.02 -3.78
C VAL A 24 -4.56 7.47 -5.23
N TRP A 25 -3.58 7.26 -6.10
CA TRP A 25 -3.76 7.52 -7.53
C TRP A 25 -4.84 6.63 -8.14
N PHE A 26 -4.88 5.35 -7.76
CA PHE A 26 -5.94 4.44 -8.18
C PHE A 26 -7.32 4.94 -7.71
N THR A 27 -7.47 5.36 -6.45
CA THR A 27 -8.77 5.87 -5.96
C THR A 27 -9.22 7.11 -6.72
N ASN A 28 -8.29 8.02 -7.03
CA ASN A 28 -8.60 9.22 -7.80
C ASN A 28 -9.00 8.87 -9.23
N LEU A 29 -8.28 7.96 -9.89
CA LEU A 29 -8.57 7.53 -11.25
C LEU A 29 -9.92 6.79 -11.33
N ALA A 30 -10.25 5.96 -10.34
CA ALA A 30 -11.54 5.29 -10.26
C ALA A 30 -12.69 6.29 -10.02
N SER A 31 -12.50 7.29 -9.15
CA SER A 31 -13.47 8.37 -8.96
C SER A 31 -13.71 9.16 -10.25
N GLN A 32 -12.63 9.50 -10.97
CA GLN A 32 -12.71 10.15 -12.27
C GLN A 32 -13.40 9.27 -13.33
N ALA A 33 -13.11 7.96 -13.36
CA ALA A 33 -13.80 7.03 -14.27
C ALA A 33 -15.30 6.94 -13.98
N ARG A 34 -15.73 7.12 -12.72
CA ARG A 34 -17.14 7.18 -12.34
C ARG A 34 -17.80 8.48 -12.81
N SER A 35 -17.14 9.63 -12.65
CA SER A 35 -17.68 10.92 -13.11
C SER A 35 -17.76 11.00 -14.64
N GLU A 36 -16.85 10.34 -15.36
CA GLU A 36 -16.86 10.21 -16.81
C GLU A 36 -17.83 9.12 -17.32
N GLY A 37 -18.56 8.45 -16.43
CA GLY A 37 -19.55 7.43 -16.79
C GLY A 37 -18.96 6.11 -17.31
N ARG A 38 -17.64 5.91 -17.19
CA ARG A 38 -16.98 4.63 -17.52
C ARG A 38 -17.31 3.53 -16.52
N ILE A 39 -17.50 3.91 -15.25
CA ILE A 39 -18.02 3.03 -14.21
C ILE A 39 -19.52 3.23 -14.12
N HIS A 40 -20.27 2.14 -14.31
CA HIS A 40 -21.71 2.16 -14.52
C HIS A 40 -22.49 2.70 -13.32
N ASP A 41 -22.13 2.27 -12.11
CA ASP A 41 -22.85 2.60 -10.89
C ASP A 41 -21.92 2.72 -9.68
N ASP A 42 -22.47 3.22 -8.57
CA ASP A 42 -21.73 3.44 -7.32
C ASP A 42 -21.37 2.13 -6.61
N VAL A 43 -22.10 1.04 -6.89
CA VAL A 43 -21.84 -0.29 -6.31
C VAL A 43 -20.58 -0.89 -6.95
N ALA A 44 -20.40 -0.74 -8.25
CA ALA A 44 -19.20 -1.13 -8.99
C ALA A 44 -17.98 -0.32 -8.50
N LEU A 45 -18.15 0.99 -8.29
CA LEU A 45 -17.08 1.81 -7.69
C LEU A 45 -16.75 1.33 -6.28
N ARG A 46 -17.77 1.04 -5.45
CA ARG A 46 -17.59 0.53 -4.09
C ARG A 46 -16.80 -0.78 -4.08
N LEU A 47 -17.12 -1.70 -4.97
CA LEU A 47 -16.43 -2.99 -5.09
C LEU A 47 -14.94 -2.80 -5.42
N LEU A 48 -14.62 -1.89 -6.36
CA LEU A 48 -13.22 -1.56 -6.68
C LEU A 48 -12.47 -1.00 -5.47
N MET A 49 -13.13 -0.17 -4.66
CA MET A 49 -12.53 0.40 -3.44
C MET A 49 -12.34 -0.66 -2.35
N ASP A 50 -13.27 -1.59 -2.19
CA ASP A 50 -13.17 -2.67 -1.21
C ASP A 50 -12.01 -3.62 -1.57
N GLU A 51 -11.86 -4.00 -2.84
CA GLU A 51 -10.73 -4.82 -3.31
C GLU A 51 -9.38 -4.09 -3.17
N LEU A 52 -9.33 -2.80 -3.51
CA LEU A 52 -8.13 -1.99 -3.32
C LEU A 52 -7.73 -1.92 -1.84
N ASN A 53 -8.69 -1.75 -0.94
CA ASN A 53 -8.42 -1.73 0.49
C ASN A 53 -7.89 -3.08 0.99
N GLY A 54 -8.44 -4.19 0.46
CA GLY A 54 -7.91 -5.54 0.71
C GLY A 54 -6.47 -5.70 0.23
N TYR A 55 -6.14 -5.20 -0.96
CA TYR A 55 -4.77 -5.18 -1.48
C TYR A 55 -3.84 -4.34 -0.60
N ARG A 56 -4.23 -3.10 -0.26
CA ARG A 56 -3.46 -2.20 0.60
C ARG A 56 -3.20 -2.80 1.97
N ALA A 57 -4.16 -3.51 2.55
CA ALA A 57 -4.00 -4.20 3.84
C ALA A 57 -2.90 -5.26 3.78
N LYS A 58 -2.78 -6.01 2.67
CA LYS A 58 -1.70 -6.98 2.45
C LYS A 58 -0.32 -6.31 2.34
N CYS A 59 -0.22 -5.19 1.62
CA CYS A 59 1.02 -4.40 1.56
C CYS A 59 1.42 -3.87 2.94
N SER A 60 0.43 -3.38 3.71
CA SER A 60 0.67 -2.93 5.07
C SER A 60 1.13 -4.07 5.97
N LEU A 61 0.55 -5.27 5.86
CA LEU A 61 1.00 -6.44 6.61
C LEU A 61 2.47 -6.77 6.32
N LEU A 62 2.89 -6.71 5.05
CA LEU A 62 4.30 -6.91 4.69
C LEU A 62 5.21 -5.85 5.33
N PHE A 63 4.79 -4.59 5.32
CA PHE A 63 5.52 -3.50 5.98
C PHE A 63 5.64 -3.72 7.50
N HIS A 64 4.60 -4.24 8.16
CA HIS A 64 4.65 -4.56 9.59
C HIS A 64 5.61 -5.72 9.89
N TYR A 65 5.66 -6.76 9.05
CA TYR A 65 6.62 -7.86 9.23
C TYR A 65 8.07 -7.42 9.03
N ASP A 66 8.32 -6.49 8.11
CA ASP A 66 9.65 -5.91 7.90
C ASP A 66 10.06 -5.02 9.09
N TRP A 67 9.14 -4.18 9.57
CA TRP A 67 9.43 -3.25 10.66
C TRP A 67 9.51 -3.94 12.03
N ILE A 68 8.62 -4.90 12.30
CA ILE A 68 8.51 -5.58 13.60
C ILE A 68 9.05 -7.00 13.46
N SER A 69 10.37 -7.12 13.57
CA SER A 69 11.04 -8.41 13.67
C SER A 69 10.73 -9.11 15.01
N ILE A 70 10.89 -10.44 15.03
CA ILE A 70 10.85 -11.23 16.27
C ILE A 70 11.81 -10.60 17.29
N PRO A 71 11.40 -10.44 18.58
CA PRO A 71 12.25 -9.81 19.58
C PRO A 71 13.65 -10.45 19.61
N LEU A 72 14.68 -9.60 19.49
CA LEU A 72 16.06 -10.05 19.36
C LEU A 72 16.48 -11.00 20.49
N VAL A 73 15.99 -10.75 21.71
CA VAL A 73 16.24 -11.59 22.89
C VAL A 73 15.81 -13.05 22.66
N TYR A 74 14.70 -13.28 21.95
CA TYR A 74 14.23 -14.63 21.66
C TYR A 74 15.20 -15.34 20.71
N THR A 75 15.68 -14.62 19.70
CA THR A 75 16.68 -15.13 18.76
C THR A 75 18.01 -15.43 19.46
N GLN A 76 18.43 -14.58 20.39
CA GLN A 76 19.67 -14.71 21.16
C GLN A 76 19.63 -15.91 22.13
N VAL A 77 18.54 -16.06 22.90
CA VAL A 77 18.37 -17.19 23.84
C VAL A 77 18.41 -18.51 23.08
N ARG A 78 17.65 -18.62 21.97
CA ARG A 78 17.68 -19.83 21.14
C ARG A 78 19.08 -20.17 20.64
N THR A 79 19.86 -19.17 20.23
CA THR A 79 21.22 -19.37 19.72
C THR A 79 22.18 -19.82 20.82
N ALA A 80 22.02 -19.31 22.05
CA ALA A 80 22.81 -19.72 23.20
C ALA A 80 22.48 -21.14 23.65
N SER A 81 21.20 -21.56 23.61
CA SER A 81 20.78 -22.92 24.02
C SER A 81 21.21 -24.04 23.07
N VAL A 82 21.59 -23.72 21.83
CA VAL A 82 22.06 -24.69 20.83
C VAL A 82 23.60 -24.81 20.83
N LYS A 83 24.30 -23.89 21.49
CA LYS A 83 25.76 -23.93 21.69
C LYS A 83 26.11 -24.65 22.99
#